data_AF-A0A849E6Q7-F1
#
_entry.id   AF-A0A849E6Q7-F1
#
_cell.length_a   1.000
_cell.length_b   1.000
_cell.length_c   1.000
_cell.angle_alpha   90.00
_cell.angle_beta   90.00
_cell.angle_gamma   90.00
#
_symmetry.space_group_name_H-M   'P 1'
#
loop_
_entity.id
_entity.type
_entity.pdbx_description
1 polymer ?
#
loop_
_entity_poly.entity_id
_entity_poly.type
_entity_poly.pdbx_seq_one_letter_code
_entity_poly.pdbx_strand_id
1 'polypeptide(L)'
;MLGVSLVTCCRNRSENLNKALLSWLKVENISEIIIVDWSSDTPLERDLKPFMDADERIKIVRVEEEEAWILTYAYNAGFRCASHACILKADADIVIAPDFFDKNKLSKDQFLAGNWRNVPEDQAHINGFFLACKSDLADAGGFNEFITSYGWDDDDLYGRLAALGLRRGEIDPDTIYHIPHDDEARSEAFRTGKSADAMCAGDRLRKSSQYGIRRNYYIAALMPAWSRHQQMADFSVTSEQNCHVTLQRLDRRSNEVPLNVEQEADYFALKDIVSWNYGGAARLARPAFISLMARNFGDFEYFIQTGPKHRARDWLYRRLRWQWVQPEIADTALAKPSVNVPRAKLYIDAQHGLGNRLRAIASGAAIARATERELVIIWEPDAHCECHFGDLFDHDGAVMARSFAGMAASCGMDFVTYMELEPNSSKDKRIHLRNGEDFYARTAYVLNSPESDCRVENDFLQRLKPVEAVQDLVSSVRSPNDLAVHVRMVGGEGFEHLPYETPDNWKKSSHKKITHWRRKSHFSNFIARIDQLAGEG
;
A
#
# COMPACT_ATOMS: atom_id res chain seq x y z
N MET A 1 -4.50 -16.50 -29.35
CA MET A 1 -5.09 -15.41 -28.55
C MET A 1 -4.47 -15.45 -27.17
N LEU A 2 -4.23 -14.30 -26.54
CA LEU A 2 -3.93 -14.29 -25.10
C LEU A 2 -5.16 -14.85 -24.37
N GLY A 3 -4.99 -15.80 -23.47
CA GLY A 3 -6.11 -16.36 -22.71
C GLY A 3 -6.79 -15.28 -21.86
N VAL A 4 -8.09 -15.45 -21.59
CA VAL A 4 -8.85 -14.56 -20.71
C VAL A 4 -9.36 -15.32 -19.50
N SER A 5 -9.08 -14.79 -18.31
CA SER A 5 -9.67 -15.23 -17.06
C SER A 5 -10.85 -14.32 -16.72
N LEU A 6 -12.07 -14.86 -16.72
CA LEU A 6 -13.19 -14.17 -16.08
C LEU A 6 -13.05 -14.35 -14.58
N VAL A 7 -13.13 -13.26 -13.81
CA VAL A 7 -13.09 -13.30 -12.35
C VAL A 7 -14.37 -12.65 -11.81
N THR A 8 -15.09 -13.40 -10.99
CA THR A 8 -16.28 -12.94 -10.26
C THR A 8 -16.14 -13.31 -8.79
N CYS A 9 -16.78 -12.54 -7.92
CA CYS A 9 -16.89 -12.84 -6.50
C CYS A 9 -18.36 -12.92 -6.09
N CYS A 10 -18.69 -13.78 -5.13
CA CYS A 10 -20.05 -13.99 -4.68
C CYS A 10 -20.09 -14.33 -3.18
N ARG A 11 -21.07 -13.78 -2.49
CA ARG A 11 -21.47 -14.18 -1.13
C ARG A 11 -22.98 -14.24 -1.06
N ASN A 12 -23.54 -15.42 -0.83
CA ASN A 12 -25.00 -15.64 -0.67
C ASN A 12 -25.86 -15.11 -1.83
N ARG A 13 -25.33 -15.12 -3.06
CA ARG A 13 -26.02 -14.63 -4.28
C ARG A 13 -25.96 -15.64 -5.44
N SER A 14 -26.04 -16.94 -5.14
CA SER A 14 -25.90 -18.01 -6.14
C SER A 14 -26.96 -17.95 -7.25
N GLU A 15 -28.16 -17.43 -6.99
CA GLU A 15 -29.21 -17.33 -8.01
C GLU A 15 -28.85 -16.41 -9.18
N ASN A 16 -28.33 -15.22 -8.90
CA ASN A 16 -27.89 -14.28 -9.94
C ASN A 16 -26.65 -14.83 -10.66
N LEU A 17 -25.72 -15.42 -9.90
CA LEU A 17 -24.52 -16.05 -10.45
C LEU A 17 -24.88 -17.15 -11.45
N ASN A 18 -25.86 -18.00 -11.15
CA ASN A 18 -26.31 -19.05 -12.07
C ASN A 18 -26.84 -18.47 -13.39
N LYS A 19 -27.59 -17.37 -13.34
CA LYS A 19 -28.11 -16.69 -14.53
C LYS A 19 -26.98 -16.07 -15.35
N ALA A 20 -26.04 -15.40 -14.70
CA ALA A 20 -24.89 -14.77 -15.34
C ALA A 20 -23.95 -15.81 -15.98
N LEU A 21 -23.63 -16.89 -15.27
CA LEU A 21 -22.74 -17.97 -15.70
C LEU A 21 -23.19 -18.61 -17.01
N LEU A 22 -24.51 -18.80 -17.21
CA LEU A 22 -25.06 -19.30 -18.48
C LEU A 22 -24.68 -18.45 -19.70
N SER A 23 -24.44 -17.15 -19.51
CA SER A 23 -23.99 -16.27 -20.58
C SER A 23 -22.49 -16.38 -20.80
N TRP A 24 -21.70 -16.44 -19.73
CA TRP A 24 -20.24 -16.50 -19.79
C TRP A 24 -19.75 -17.78 -20.48
N LEU A 25 -20.43 -18.91 -20.24
CA LEU A 25 -20.10 -20.19 -20.86
C LEU A 25 -20.28 -20.17 -22.40
N LYS A 26 -21.07 -19.25 -22.95
CA LYS A 26 -21.28 -19.09 -24.39
C LYS A 26 -20.18 -18.26 -25.06
N VAL A 27 -19.29 -17.65 -24.30
CA VAL A 27 -18.22 -16.80 -24.82
C VAL A 27 -16.95 -17.64 -24.99
N GLU A 28 -16.59 -17.95 -26.23
CA GLU A 28 -15.48 -18.86 -26.56
C GLU A 28 -14.10 -18.33 -26.14
N ASN A 29 -13.93 -17.01 -26.09
CA ASN A 29 -12.66 -16.39 -25.72
C ASN A 29 -12.35 -16.48 -24.22
N ILE A 30 -13.35 -16.77 -23.38
CA ILE A 30 -13.13 -16.99 -21.94
C ILE A 30 -12.52 -18.36 -21.77
N SER A 31 -11.25 -18.37 -21.33
CA SER A 31 -10.42 -19.56 -21.21
C SER A 31 -10.50 -20.18 -19.81
N GLU A 32 -10.81 -19.38 -18.79
CA GLU A 32 -11.16 -19.86 -17.45
C GLU A 32 -12.13 -18.90 -16.76
N ILE A 33 -12.88 -19.42 -15.79
CA ILE A 33 -13.85 -18.68 -14.98
C ILE A 33 -13.51 -18.94 -13.51
N ILE A 34 -13.03 -17.92 -12.81
CA ILE A 34 -12.71 -17.98 -11.38
C ILE A 34 -13.86 -17.37 -10.60
N ILE A 35 -14.45 -18.18 -9.74
CA ILE A 35 -15.56 -17.82 -8.87
C ILE A 35 -15.05 -17.82 -7.44
N VAL A 36 -14.89 -16.63 -6.87
CA VAL A 36 -14.52 -16.50 -5.45
C VAL A 36 -15.78 -16.60 -4.60
N ASP A 37 -15.90 -17.68 -3.84
CA ASP A 37 -16.93 -17.85 -2.80
C ASP A 37 -16.44 -17.19 -1.51
N TRP A 38 -16.97 -16.02 -1.19
CA TRP A 38 -16.54 -15.24 -0.02
C TRP A 38 -17.36 -15.61 1.21
N SER A 39 -17.10 -16.81 1.74
CA SER A 39 -17.81 -17.37 2.91
C SER A 39 -19.32 -17.30 2.79
N SER A 40 -19.87 -17.78 1.66
CA SER A 40 -21.31 -18.01 1.56
C SER A 40 -21.75 -19.04 2.61
N ASP A 41 -22.90 -18.80 3.23
CA ASP A 41 -23.53 -19.65 4.25
C ASP A 41 -23.75 -21.07 3.70
N THR A 42 -24.15 -21.11 2.42
CA THR A 42 -24.12 -22.32 1.61
C THR A 42 -22.92 -22.23 0.66
N PRO A 43 -21.97 -23.18 0.71
CA PRO A 43 -20.87 -23.23 -0.24
C PRO A 43 -21.33 -23.27 -1.69
N LEU A 44 -20.77 -22.39 -2.52
CA LEU A 44 -21.18 -22.26 -3.93
C LEU A 44 -20.89 -23.51 -4.76
N GLU A 45 -19.90 -24.31 -4.36
CA GLU A 45 -19.59 -25.60 -5.00
C GLU A 45 -20.82 -26.49 -5.13
N ARG A 46 -21.67 -26.53 -4.10
CA ARG A 46 -22.89 -27.34 -4.14
C ARG A 46 -23.86 -26.85 -5.21
N ASP A 47 -24.06 -25.55 -5.28
CA ASP A 47 -25.02 -24.94 -6.19
C ASP A 47 -24.50 -24.90 -7.65
N LEU A 48 -23.17 -24.85 -7.82
CA LEU A 48 -22.50 -24.76 -9.13
C LEU A 48 -22.04 -26.10 -9.69
N LYS A 49 -22.15 -27.19 -8.93
CA LYS A 49 -21.73 -28.53 -9.34
C LYS A 49 -22.21 -28.94 -10.75
N PRO A 50 -23.46 -28.70 -11.17
CA PRO A 50 -23.91 -29.06 -12.52
C PRO A 50 -23.15 -28.33 -13.63
N PHE A 51 -22.69 -27.10 -13.37
CA PHE A 51 -21.89 -26.34 -14.32
C PHE A 51 -20.44 -26.84 -14.34
N MET A 52 -19.85 -27.09 -13.18
CA MET A 52 -18.47 -27.60 -13.06
C MET A 52 -18.31 -28.98 -13.70
N ASP A 53 -19.32 -29.85 -13.57
CA ASP A 53 -19.32 -31.17 -14.21
C ASP A 53 -19.43 -31.06 -15.75
N ALA A 54 -19.99 -29.95 -16.26
CA ALA A 54 -20.23 -29.73 -17.68
C ALA A 54 -19.14 -28.90 -18.38
N ASP A 55 -18.41 -28.05 -17.65
CA ASP A 55 -17.41 -27.14 -18.22
C ASP A 55 -16.18 -27.01 -17.30
N GLU A 56 -15.04 -27.49 -17.80
CA GLU A 56 -13.76 -27.52 -17.08
C GLU A 56 -13.14 -26.13 -16.84
N ARG A 57 -13.66 -25.08 -17.49
CA ARG A 57 -13.16 -23.71 -17.31
C ARG A 57 -13.49 -23.16 -15.93
N ILE A 58 -14.47 -23.72 -15.23
CA ILE A 58 -14.95 -23.21 -13.94
C ILE A 58 -14.01 -23.66 -12.81
N LYS A 59 -13.52 -22.68 -12.05
CA LYS A 59 -12.71 -22.87 -10.85
C LYS A 59 -13.34 -22.11 -9.69
N ILE A 60 -13.45 -22.77 -8.54
CA ILE A 60 -13.96 -22.18 -7.30
C ILE A 60 -12.79 -21.87 -6.37
N VAL A 61 -12.76 -20.64 -5.87
CA VAL A 61 -11.84 -20.21 -4.81
C VAL A 61 -12.69 -19.84 -3.60
N ARG A 62 -12.80 -20.75 -2.64
CA ARG A 62 -13.58 -20.50 -1.42
C ARG A 62 -12.72 -19.86 -0.36
N VAL A 63 -13.11 -18.70 0.12
CA VAL A 63 -12.51 -18.05 1.29
C VAL A 63 -13.38 -18.36 2.49
N GLU A 64 -12.79 -18.91 3.54
CA GLU A 64 -13.49 -19.31 4.77
C GLU A 64 -13.43 -18.24 5.86
N GLU A 65 -14.42 -18.29 6.74
CA GLU A 65 -14.52 -17.49 7.97
C GLU A 65 -14.59 -15.96 7.78
N GLU A 66 -15.09 -15.47 6.65
CA GLU A 66 -15.29 -14.04 6.44
C GLU A 66 -16.68 -13.60 6.93
N GLU A 67 -16.70 -12.70 7.91
CA GLU A 67 -17.94 -12.24 8.56
C GLU A 67 -18.67 -11.18 7.72
N ALA A 68 -17.93 -10.37 6.97
CA ALA A 68 -18.43 -9.25 6.17
C ALA A 68 -18.04 -9.40 4.69
N TRP A 69 -18.87 -8.84 3.81
CA TRP A 69 -18.53 -8.74 2.38
C TRP A 69 -17.49 -7.65 2.18
N ILE A 70 -16.34 -8.00 1.61
CA ILE A 70 -15.25 -7.07 1.29
C ILE A 70 -14.84 -7.29 -0.17
N LEU A 71 -15.35 -6.43 -1.05
CA LEU A 71 -15.17 -6.54 -2.50
C LEU A 71 -13.70 -6.57 -2.90
N THR A 72 -12.91 -5.65 -2.38
CA THR A 72 -11.52 -5.43 -2.77
C THR A 72 -10.65 -6.65 -2.47
N TYR A 73 -10.87 -7.30 -1.33
CA TYR A 73 -10.11 -8.50 -0.91
C TYR A 73 -10.52 -9.71 -1.75
N ALA A 74 -11.83 -9.88 -1.96
CA ALA A 74 -12.38 -10.99 -2.74
C ALA A 74 -11.85 -10.97 -4.17
N TYR A 75 -11.91 -9.82 -4.84
CA TYR A 75 -11.42 -9.70 -6.21
C TYR A 75 -9.90 -9.81 -6.30
N ASN A 76 -9.13 -9.22 -5.37
CA ASN A 76 -7.68 -9.38 -5.36
C ASN A 76 -7.27 -10.86 -5.18
N ALA A 77 -7.95 -11.62 -4.32
CA ALA A 77 -7.74 -13.06 -4.22
C ALA A 77 -8.03 -13.77 -5.56
N GLY A 78 -9.15 -13.46 -6.21
CA GLY A 78 -9.49 -14.00 -7.52
C GLY A 78 -8.48 -13.66 -8.61
N PHE A 79 -7.99 -12.42 -8.66
CA PHE A 79 -6.96 -11.98 -9.61
C PHE A 79 -5.64 -12.74 -9.42
N ARG A 80 -5.25 -13.05 -8.17
CA ARG A 80 -4.05 -13.83 -7.89
C ARG A 80 -4.19 -15.29 -8.35
N CYS A 81 -5.39 -15.86 -8.28
CA CYS A 81 -5.69 -17.21 -8.77
C CYS A 81 -5.82 -17.31 -10.29
N ALA A 82 -6.00 -16.19 -11.01
CA ALA A 82 -6.05 -16.18 -12.47
C ALA A 82 -4.75 -16.67 -13.10
N SER A 83 -4.83 -17.46 -14.17
CA SER A 83 -3.69 -18.03 -14.87
C SER A 83 -3.40 -17.37 -16.22
N HIS A 84 -4.33 -16.56 -16.75
CA HIS A 84 -4.17 -15.93 -18.05
C HIS A 84 -3.76 -14.46 -18.02
N ALA A 85 -3.34 -13.97 -19.19
CA ALA A 85 -2.75 -12.65 -19.35
C ALA A 85 -3.76 -11.50 -19.29
N CYS A 86 -5.05 -11.78 -19.51
CA CYS A 86 -6.13 -10.79 -19.45
C CYS A 86 -7.16 -11.19 -18.39
N ILE A 87 -7.61 -10.21 -17.61
CA ILE A 87 -8.67 -10.35 -16.62
C ILE A 87 -9.91 -9.64 -17.14
N LEU A 88 -11.02 -10.37 -17.18
CA LEU A 88 -12.37 -9.83 -17.34
C LEU A 88 -13.06 -9.88 -15.98
N LYS A 89 -13.18 -8.74 -15.30
CA LYS A 89 -13.90 -8.68 -14.03
C LYS A 89 -15.38 -8.46 -14.30
N ALA A 90 -16.20 -9.36 -13.77
CA ALA A 90 -17.66 -9.29 -13.86
C ALA A 90 -18.28 -9.53 -12.48
N ASP A 91 -19.29 -8.74 -12.11
CA ASP A 91 -20.08 -9.04 -10.93
C ASP A 91 -21.02 -10.22 -11.21
N ALA A 92 -21.44 -10.91 -10.14
CA ALA A 92 -22.26 -12.12 -10.21
C ALA A 92 -23.65 -11.91 -10.83
N ASP A 93 -24.04 -10.67 -11.12
CA ASP A 93 -25.29 -10.26 -11.75
C ASP A 93 -25.09 -9.64 -13.15
N ILE A 94 -23.90 -9.75 -13.74
CA ILE A 94 -23.62 -9.25 -15.11
C ILE A 94 -23.67 -10.38 -16.13
N VAL A 95 -24.58 -10.24 -17.09
CA VAL A 95 -24.66 -11.06 -18.31
C VAL A 95 -23.73 -10.48 -19.39
N ILE A 96 -23.05 -11.36 -20.13
CA ILE A 96 -22.12 -11.00 -21.20
C ILE A 96 -22.64 -11.55 -22.53
N ALA A 97 -22.68 -10.71 -23.56
CA ALA A 97 -23.12 -11.11 -24.89
C ALA A 97 -22.08 -12.00 -25.59
N PRO A 98 -22.49 -12.96 -26.43
CA PRO A 98 -21.56 -13.84 -27.16
C PRO A 98 -20.57 -13.08 -28.07
N ASP A 99 -20.96 -11.93 -28.60
CA ASP A 99 -20.16 -11.05 -29.45
C ASP A 99 -19.32 -10.03 -28.67
N PHE A 100 -19.21 -10.16 -27.33
CA PHE A 100 -18.49 -9.21 -26.48
C PHE A 100 -17.07 -8.92 -27.00
N PHE A 101 -16.30 -9.95 -27.30
CA PHE A 101 -14.91 -9.77 -27.76
C PHE A 101 -14.82 -9.25 -29.20
N ASP A 102 -15.90 -9.25 -29.99
CA ASP A 102 -15.91 -8.65 -31.33
C ASP A 102 -15.97 -7.13 -31.26
N LYS A 103 -16.72 -6.60 -30.30
CA LYS A 103 -16.90 -5.15 -30.07
C LYS A 103 -15.88 -4.56 -29.10
N ASN A 104 -15.36 -5.37 -28.17
CA ASN A 104 -14.46 -4.90 -27.11
C ASN A 104 -13.04 -5.44 -27.30
N LYS A 105 -12.23 -4.75 -28.11
CA LYS A 105 -10.83 -5.14 -28.38
C LYS A 105 -9.87 -4.42 -27.42
N LEU A 106 -9.17 -5.19 -26.60
CA LEU A 106 -8.15 -4.68 -25.69
C LEU A 106 -6.83 -4.38 -26.43
N SER A 107 -6.31 -3.16 -26.30
CA SER A 107 -4.98 -2.77 -26.77
C SER A 107 -3.95 -2.83 -25.63
N LYS A 108 -2.66 -2.95 -25.95
CA LYS A 108 -1.58 -3.11 -24.96
C LYS A 108 -1.45 -1.92 -23.98
N ASP A 109 -1.83 -0.72 -24.40
CA ASP A 109 -1.73 0.52 -23.64
C ASP A 109 -3.08 0.97 -23.06
N GLN A 110 -4.01 0.04 -22.89
CA GLN A 110 -5.40 0.34 -22.59
C GLN A 110 -6.00 -0.66 -21.58
N PHE A 111 -6.96 -0.18 -20.79
CA PHE A 111 -7.96 -1.02 -20.14
C PHE A 111 -9.36 -0.59 -20.61
N LEU A 112 -10.31 -1.51 -20.69
CA LEU A 112 -11.71 -1.20 -21.02
C LEU A 112 -12.55 -1.29 -19.77
N ALA A 113 -13.43 -0.33 -19.53
CA ALA A 113 -14.34 -0.34 -18.39
C ALA A 113 -15.76 0.07 -18.80
N GLY A 114 -16.75 -0.43 -18.07
CA GLY A 114 -18.14 0.02 -18.18
C GLY A 114 -18.26 1.50 -17.81
N ASN A 115 -19.26 2.17 -18.38
CA ASN A 115 -19.53 3.58 -18.08
C ASN A 115 -21.01 3.79 -17.80
N TRP A 116 -21.35 3.95 -16.52
CA TRP A 116 -22.72 4.17 -16.06
C TRP A 116 -23.40 5.41 -16.67
N ARG A 117 -22.62 6.38 -17.18
CA ARG A 117 -23.15 7.62 -17.78
C ARG A 117 -23.72 7.41 -19.18
N ASN A 118 -23.37 6.30 -19.83
CA ASN A 118 -23.74 6.01 -21.22
C ASN A 118 -24.87 4.99 -21.32
N VAL A 119 -25.46 4.62 -20.18
CA VAL A 119 -26.54 3.62 -20.09
C VAL A 119 -27.76 4.19 -19.37
N PRO A 120 -28.95 3.59 -19.58
CA PRO A 120 -30.13 3.88 -18.79
C PRO A 120 -29.91 3.73 -17.27
N GLU A 121 -30.71 4.44 -16.47
CA GLU A 121 -30.57 4.49 -15.00
C GLU A 121 -30.66 3.10 -14.34
N ASP A 122 -31.54 2.24 -14.85
CA ASP A 122 -31.73 0.85 -14.42
C ASP A 122 -30.56 -0.08 -14.80
N GLN A 123 -29.60 0.41 -15.58
CA GLN A 123 -28.37 -0.28 -15.99
C GLN A 123 -27.10 0.43 -15.49
N ALA A 124 -27.21 1.43 -14.61
CA ALA A 124 -26.07 2.22 -14.11
C ALA A 124 -25.06 1.42 -13.25
N HIS A 125 -25.31 0.13 -13.00
CA HIS A 125 -24.47 -0.75 -12.17
C HIS A 125 -23.37 -1.49 -12.94
N ILE A 126 -22.94 -0.95 -14.08
CA ILE A 126 -21.89 -1.55 -14.93
C ILE A 126 -20.49 -0.96 -14.72
N ASN A 127 -20.35 0.08 -13.89
CA ASN A 127 -19.07 0.80 -13.74
C ASN A 127 -17.93 -0.09 -13.27
N GLY A 128 -18.23 -1.05 -12.39
CA GLY A 128 -17.26 -2.01 -11.88
C GLY A 128 -16.88 -3.11 -12.88
N PHE A 129 -17.51 -3.23 -14.05
CA PHE A 129 -17.15 -4.22 -15.06
C PHE A 129 -15.95 -3.73 -15.88
N PHE A 130 -14.89 -4.54 -16.04
CA PHE A 130 -13.71 -4.15 -16.81
C PHE A 130 -12.96 -5.31 -17.45
N LEU A 131 -12.19 -5.00 -18.49
CA LEU A 131 -11.22 -5.87 -19.15
C LEU A 131 -9.84 -5.20 -19.12
N ALA A 132 -8.84 -5.87 -18.53
CA ALA A 132 -7.48 -5.34 -18.40
C ALA A 132 -6.41 -6.44 -18.52
N CYS A 133 -5.17 -6.06 -18.84
CA CYS A 133 -4.06 -6.99 -18.72
C CYS A 133 -3.81 -7.31 -17.24
N LYS A 134 -3.54 -8.58 -16.92
CA LYS A 134 -3.24 -9.03 -15.56
C LYS A 134 -1.98 -8.36 -15.00
N SER A 135 -0.97 -8.13 -15.85
CA SER A 135 0.26 -7.41 -15.46
C SER A 135 -0.05 -5.98 -15.00
N ASP A 136 -0.94 -5.29 -15.69
CA ASP A 136 -1.28 -3.90 -15.40
C ASP A 136 -2.06 -3.77 -14.10
N LEU A 137 -2.97 -4.72 -13.83
CA LEU A 137 -3.63 -4.84 -12.54
C LEU A 137 -2.63 -5.13 -11.41
N ALA A 138 -1.65 -6.01 -11.67
CA ALA A 138 -0.61 -6.30 -10.69
C ALA A 138 0.29 -5.08 -10.42
N ASP A 139 0.66 -4.32 -11.44
CA ASP A 139 1.43 -3.08 -11.31
C ASP A 139 0.65 -1.98 -10.56
N ALA A 140 -0.67 -1.93 -10.73
CA ALA A 140 -1.54 -1.07 -9.95
C ALA A 140 -1.69 -1.54 -8.49
N GLY A 141 -1.34 -2.79 -8.18
CA GLY A 141 -1.58 -3.41 -6.87
C GLY A 141 -3.02 -3.88 -6.69
N GLY A 142 -3.76 -4.19 -7.75
CA GLY A 142 -5.16 -4.62 -7.69
C GLY A 142 -6.08 -3.55 -7.09
N PHE A 143 -7.21 -3.96 -6.51
CA PHE A 143 -8.06 -3.06 -5.74
C PHE A 143 -7.36 -2.60 -4.45
N ASN A 144 -7.66 -1.36 -4.02
CA ASN A 144 -7.12 -0.79 -2.80
C ASN A 144 -7.78 -1.41 -1.58
N GLU A 145 -7.02 -2.20 -0.82
CA GLU A 145 -7.54 -2.95 0.33
C GLU A 145 -7.72 -2.10 1.59
N PHE A 146 -7.41 -0.80 1.57
CA PHE A 146 -7.92 0.10 2.61
C PHE A 146 -9.43 0.34 2.45
N ILE A 147 -9.99 0.10 1.25
CA ILE A 147 -11.42 0.23 0.98
C ILE A 147 -12.09 -1.10 1.31
N THR A 148 -12.75 -1.16 2.47
CA THR A 148 -13.45 -2.37 2.95
C THR A 148 -14.98 -2.24 2.93
N SER A 149 -15.49 -1.11 2.43
CA SER A 149 -16.92 -0.84 2.31
C SER A 149 -17.32 -0.51 0.87
N TYR A 150 -18.61 -0.46 0.58
CA TYR A 150 -19.11 -0.29 -0.79
C TYR A 150 -18.76 1.09 -1.39
N GLY A 151 -18.22 1.07 -2.61
CA GLY A 151 -18.08 2.23 -3.50
C GLY A 151 -16.67 2.85 -3.50
N TRP A 152 -16.37 3.61 -4.56
CA TRP A 152 -15.06 4.24 -4.85
C TRP A 152 -13.92 3.28 -5.23
N ASP A 153 -14.03 2.00 -4.91
CA ASP A 153 -13.10 0.93 -5.31
C ASP A 153 -12.75 0.92 -6.81
N ASP A 154 -13.75 0.98 -7.70
CA ASP A 154 -13.53 1.00 -9.15
C ASP A 154 -12.79 2.27 -9.60
N ASP A 155 -13.27 3.44 -9.15
CA ASP A 155 -12.75 4.75 -9.55
C ASP A 155 -11.31 4.94 -9.06
N ASP A 156 -10.99 4.45 -7.85
CA ASP A 156 -9.64 4.37 -7.30
C ASP A 156 -8.73 3.51 -8.19
N LEU A 157 -9.16 2.30 -8.55
CA LEU A 157 -8.40 1.40 -9.43
C LEU A 157 -8.18 2.02 -10.82
N TYR A 158 -9.22 2.58 -11.43
CA TYR A 158 -9.12 3.21 -12.75
C TYR A 158 -8.21 4.43 -12.74
N GLY A 159 -8.24 5.22 -11.66
CA GLY A 159 -7.31 6.33 -11.46
C GLY A 159 -5.86 5.86 -11.41
N ARG A 160 -5.59 4.77 -10.67
CA ARG A 160 -4.25 4.19 -10.58
C ARG A 160 -3.78 3.56 -11.89
N LEU A 161 -4.64 2.86 -12.63
CA LEU A 161 -4.32 2.35 -13.97
C LEU A 161 -3.99 3.48 -14.95
N ALA A 162 -4.74 4.59 -14.90
CA ALA A 162 -4.45 5.77 -15.71
C ALA A 162 -3.12 6.43 -15.32
N ALA A 163 -2.79 6.48 -14.02
CA ALA A 163 -1.52 7.01 -13.53
C ALA A 163 -0.29 6.18 -13.99
N LEU A 164 -0.49 4.90 -14.32
CA LEU A 164 0.53 4.05 -14.97
C LEU A 164 0.70 4.34 -16.48
N GLY A 165 -0.07 5.29 -17.03
CA GLY A 165 -0.02 5.67 -18.44
C GLY A 165 -0.99 4.92 -19.34
N LEU A 166 -1.90 4.11 -18.77
CA LEU A 166 -2.90 3.39 -19.56
C LEU A 166 -4.06 4.31 -19.94
N ARG A 167 -4.55 4.13 -21.17
CA ARG A 167 -5.77 4.80 -21.63
C ARG A 167 -7.00 4.03 -21.16
N ARG A 168 -8.01 4.74 -20.66
CA ARG A 168 -9.33 4.14 -20.39
C ARG A 168 -10.14 4.09 -21.69
N GLY A 169 -10.49 2.89 -22.13
CA GLY A 169 -11.53 2.64 -23.12
C GLY A 169 -12.89 2.40 -22.49
N GLU A 170 -13.93 2.53 -23.29
CA GLU A 170 -15.28 2.20 -22.89
C GLU A 170 -15.66 0.83 -23.44
N ILE A 171 -16.35 0.06 -22.61
CA ILE A 171 -16.99 -1.17 -23.03
C ILE A 171 -18.29 -0.82 -23.76
N ASP A 172 -18.55 -1.50 -24.87
CA ASP A 172 -19.80 -1.39 -25.62
C ASP A 172 -20.96 -1.82 -24.71
N PRO A 173 -21.87 -0.89 -24.35
CA PRO A 173 -22.92 -1.17 -23.38
C PRO A 173 -23.92 -2.22 -23.88
N ASP A 174 -24.04 -2.47 -25.19
CA ASP A 174 -24.93 -3.49 -25.74
C ASP A 174 -24.41 -4.92 -25.52
N THR A 175 -23.16 -5.06 -25.03
CA THR A 175 -22.51 -6.35 -24.82
C THR A 175 -22.49 -6.83 -23.38
N ILE A 176 -22.99 -6.01 -22.45
CA ILE A 176 -23.11 -6.34 -21.04
C ILE A 176 -24.49 -5.93 -20.52
N TYR A 177 -25.05 -6.69 -19.59
CA TYR A 177 -26.36 -6.39 -19.02
C TYR A 177 -26.40 -6.74 -17.53
N HIS A 178 -26.82 -5.80 -16.70
CA HIS A 178 -27.00 -6.01 -15.27
C HIS A 178 -28.39 -6.57 -15.00
N ILE A 179 -28.45 -7.76 -14.38
CA ILE A 179 -29.70 -8.42 -13.99
C ILE A 179 -30.38 -7.56 -12.91
N PRO A 180 -31.60 -7.06 -13.14
CA PRO A 180 -32.31 -6.29 -12.12
C PRO A 180 -32.61 -7.14 -10.90
N HIS A 181 -32.31 -6.62 -9.71
CA HIS A 181 -32.67 -7.18 -8.42
C HIS A 181 -32.90 -6.06 -7.40
N ASP A 182 -33.61 -6.38 -6.32
CA ASP A 182 -34.05 -5.38 -5.34
C ASP A 182 -32.88 -4.88 -4.48
N ASP A 183 -32.69 -3.56 -4.41
CA ASP A 183 -31.57 -2.90 -3.70
C ASP A 183 -31.62 -3.07 -2.18
N GLU A 184 -32.68 -3.66 -1.63
CA GLU A 184 -32.81 -4.00 -0.21
C GLU A 184 -31.64 -4.85 0.30
N ALA A 185 -31.04 -5.68 -0.57
CA ALA A 185 -29.88 -6.51 -0.26
C ALA A 185 -28.53 -5.72 -0.25
N ARG A 186 -28.44 -4.55 -0.90
CA ARG A 186 -27.27 -3.64 -0.79
C ARG A 186 -27.34 -2.81 0.51
N SER A 187 -28.55 -2.60 1.02
CA SER A 187 -28.86 -1.76 2.18
C SER A 187 -28.50 -2.39 3.53
N GLU A 188 -28.22 -3.70 3.59
CA GLU A 188 -27.83 -4.38 4.83
C GLU A 188 -26.51 -3.85 5.42
N ALA A 189 -25.58 -3.40 4.57
CA ALA A 189 -24.36 -2.70 4.99
C ALA A 189 -24.63 -1.39 5.75
N PHE A 190 -25.86 -0.85 5.67
CA PHE A 190 -26.25 0.44 6.25
C PHE A 190 -27.34 0.32 7.34
N ARG A 191 -27.76 -0.90 7.74
CA ARG A 191 -28.81 -1.09 8.75
C ARG A 191 -28.25 -0.93 10.17
N THR A 192 -28.44 0.25 10.77
CA THR A 192 -28.49 0.40 12.23
C THR A 192 -29.93 0.17 12.71
N GLY A 193 -30.13 -0.73 13.67
CA GLY A 193 -31.44 -1.18 14.19
C GLY A 193 -32.25 -0.15 14.99
N LYS A 194 -32.06 1.16 14.74
CA LYS A 194 -32.84 2.24 15.37
C LYS A 194 -33.95 2.70 14.43
N SER A 195 -35.14 3.00 14.96
CA SER A 195 -36.23 3.58 14.17
C SER A 195 -35.80 4.92 13.57
N ALA A 196 -36.26 5.21 12.34
CA ALA A 196 -35.84 6.39 11.57
C ALA A 196 -36.08 7.73 12.29
N ASP A 197 -37.07 7.78 13.21
CA ASP A 197 -37.45 8.97 13.97
C ASP A 197 -36.53 9.28 15.17
N ALA A 198 -35.70 8.32 15.60
CA ALA A 198 -34.78 8.47 16.72
C ALA A 198 -33.30 8.62 16.31
N MET A 199 -33.02 8.70 15.01
CA MET A 199 -31.65 8.77 14.49
C MET A 199 -31.12 10.21 14.46
N CYS A 200 -29.84 10.39 14.80
CA CYS A 200 -29.19 11.68 14.60
C CYS A 200 -28.96 11.96 13.11
N ALA A 201 -28.74 13.23 12.76
CA ALA A 201 -28.58 13.65 11.38
C ALA A 201 -27.40 12.96 10.69
N GLY A 202 -26.27 12.82 11.40
CA GLY A 202 -25.11 12.10 10.91
C GLY A 202 -25.43 10.65 10.58
N ASP A 203 -26.11 9.93 11.48
CA ASP A 203 -26.47 8.52 11.27
C ASP A 203 -27.37 8.32 10.05
N ARG A 204 -28.29 9.26 9.79
CA ARG A 204 -29.16 9.20 8.60
C ARG A 204 -28.38 9.45 7.31
N LEU A 205 -27.46 10.41 7.29
CA LEU A 205 -26.64 10.70 6.11
C LEU A 205 -25.68 9.54 5.79
N ARG A 206 -25.15 8.87 6.81
CA ARG A 206 -24.27 7.70 6.66
C ARG A 206 -24.92 6.51 5.97
N LYS A 207 -26.26 6.46 5.90
CA LYS A 207 -27.00 5.39 5.20
C LYS A 207 -27.03 5.55 3.67
N SER A 208 -26.52 6.64 3.13
CA SER A 208 -26.52 6.87 1.68
C SER A 208 -25.29 6.25 0.99
N SER A 209 -25.48 5.71 -0.22
CA SER A 209 -24.38 5.22 -1.05
C SER A 209 -23.37 6.32 -1.40
N GLN A 210 -23.85 7.55 -1.64
CA GLN A 210 -22.99 8.71 -1.87
C GLN A 210 -22.04 8.99 -0.70
N TYR A 211 -22.53 8.84 0.54
CA TYR A 211 -21.67 8.97 1.72
C TYR A 211 -20.58 7.89 1.71
N GLY A 212 -20.92 6.63 1.47
CA GLY A 212 -19.96 5.52 1.41
C GLY A 212 -18.84 5.78 0.39
N ILE A 213 -19.22 6.19 -0.84
CA ILE A 213 -18.27 6.56 -1.90
C ILE A 213 -17.33 7.69 -1.42
N ARG A 214 -17.86 8.74 -0.78
CA ARG A 214 -17.01 9.86 -0.31
C ARG A 214 -16.12 9.47 0.87
N ARG A 215 -16.60 8.63 1.79
CA ARG A 215 -15.77 8.13 2.88
C ARG A 215 -14.58 7.34 2.32
N ASN A 216 -14.83 6.45 1.36
CA ASN A 216 -13.78 5.65 0.74
C ASN A 216 -12.80 6.50 -0.09
N TYR A 217 -13.29 7.55 -0.76
CA TYR A 217 -12.43 8.57 -1.40
C TYR A 217 -11.43 9.18 -0.41
N TYR A 218 -11.91 9.62 0.76
CA TYR A 218 -11.04 10.21 1.76
C TYR A 218 -10.12 9.20 2.42
N ILE A 219 -10.57 7.95 2.62
CA ILE A 219 -9.68 6.86 3.08
C ILE A 219 -8.52 6.69 2.09
N ALA A 220 -8.80 6.56 0.79
CA ALA A 220 -7.77 6.41 -0.24
C ALA A 220 -6.82 7.61 -0.31
N ALA A 221 -7.31 8.82 -0.01
CA ALA A 221 -6.50 10.03 -0.01
C ALA A 221 -5.66 10.24 1.27
N LEU A 222 -6.14 9.75 2.42
CA LEU A 222 -5.48 9.93 3.72
C LEU A 222 -4.53 8.79 4.07
N MET A 223 -4.78 7.59 3.55
CA MET A 223 -3.88 6.44 3.67
C MET A 223 -2.70 6.57 2.69
N PRO A 224 -1.58 5.85 2.92
CA PRO A 224 -0.51 5.75 1.94
C PRO A 224 -1.06 5.33 0.57
N ALA A 225 -0.51 5.89 -0.51
CA ALA A 225 -0.97 5.58 -1.86
C ALA A 225 -0.88 4.06 -2.12
N TRP A 226 -2.01 3.46 -2.48
CA TRP A 226 -2.07 2.03 -2.80
C TRP A 226 -1.42 1.74 -4.15
N SER A 227 -0.59 0.72 -4.21
CA SER A 227 0.20 0.32 -5.38
C SER A 227 0.68 -1.13 -5.23
N ARG A 228 1.42 -1.64 -6.20
CA ARG A 228 2.09 -2.95 -6.11
C ARG A 228 3.07 -3.10 -4.92
N HIS A 229 3.44 -2.00 -4.26
CA HIS A 229 4.37 -2.00 -3.13
C HIS A 229 3.67 -2.25 -1.79
N GLN A 230 2.34 -2.15 -1.74
CA GLN A 230 1.55 -2.50 -0.57
C GLN A 230 1.29 -4.01 -0.55
N GLN A 231 1.35 -4.58 0.64
CA GLN A 231 1.01 -5.98 0.84
C GLN A 231 -0.51 -6.15 0.81
N MET A 232 -1.00 -6.94 -0.14
CA MET A 232 -2.37 -7.42 -0.13
C MET A 232 -2.60 -8.38 1.04
N ALA A 233 -3.85 -8.60 1.41
CA ALA A 233 -4.27 -9.53 2.44
C ALA A 233 -3.70 -10.92 2.14
N ASP A 234 -3.05 -11.48 3.16
CA ASP A 234 -2.41 -12.78 3.08
C ASP A 234 -3.41 -13.90 3.31
N PHE A 235 -3.32 -14.94 2.49
CA PHE A 235 -4.16 -16.13 2.60
C PHE A 235 -3.28 -17.38 2.61
N SER A 236 -3.64 -18.34 3.46
CA SER A 236 -3.12 -19.70 3.36
C SER A 236 -4.08 -20.56 2.53
N VAL A 237 -3.52 -21.48 1.75
CA VAL A 237 -4.28 -22.55 1.11
C VAL A 237 -4.50 -23.65 2.15
N THR A 238 -5.76 -23.91 2.50
CA THR A 238 -6.14 -24.96 3.47
C THR A 238 -6.54 -26.26 2.78
N SER A 239 -7.03 -26.18 1.54
CA SER A 239 -7.34 -27.33 0.69
C SER A 239 -7.19 -26.97 -0.78
N GLU A 240 -6.76 -27.92 -1.59
CA GLU A 240 -6.67 -27.77 -3.05
C GLU A 240 -7.04 -29.10 -3.70
N GLN A 241 -8.07 -29.08 -4.55
CA GLN A 241 -8.58 -30.23 -5.29
C GLN A 241 -8.94 -29.79 -6.71
N ASN A 242 -8.13 -30.13 -7.72
CA ASN A 242 -8.34 -29.85 -9.16
C ASN A 242 -8.88 -28.44 -9.51
N CYS A 243 -10.20 -28.23 -9.40
CA CYS A 243 -10.91 -26.99 -9.72
C CYS A 243 -11.43 -26.23 -8.49
N HIS A 244 -11.10 -26.67 -7.27
CA HIS A 244 -11.52 -26.07 -6.01
C HIS A 244 -10.30 -25.77 -5.14
N VAL A 245 -10.18 -24.52 -4.68
CA VAL A 245 -9.18 -24.09 -3.71
C VAL A 245 -9.88 -23.46 -2.53
N THR A 246 -9.52 -23.86 -1.32
CA THR A 246 -9.98 -23.25 -0.08
C THR A 246 -8.87 -22.41 0.52
N LEU A 247 -9.20 -21.16 0.84
CA LEU A 247 -8.32 -20.15 1.39
C LEU A 247 -8.81 -19.72 2.77
N GLN A 248 -7.87 -19.40 3.66
CA GLN A 248 -8.15 -18.76 4.94
C GLN A 248 -7.25 -17.54 5.10
N ARG A 249 -7.82 -16.40 5.49
CA ARG A 249 -7.05 -15.16 5.70
C ARG A 249 -6.18 -15.29 6.95
N LEU A 250 -4.87 -15.03 6.80
CA LEU A 250 -3.89 -15.21 7.87
C LEU A 250 -3.96 -14.12 8.93
N ASP A 251 -4.18 -12.87 8.51
CA ASP A 251 -4.32 -11.73 9.40
C ASP A 251 -5.54 -10.90 9.00
N ARG A 252 -6.51 -10.82 9.93
CA ARG A 252 -7.75 -10.07 9.72
C ARG A 252 -7.55 -8.56 9.82
N ARG A 253 -6.45 -8.10 10.43
CA ARG A 253 -6.10 -6.68 10.57
C ARG A 253 -5.15 -6.19 9.48
N SER A 254 -4.78 -7.05 8.53
CA SER A 254 -4.04 -6.64 7.35
C SER A 254 -4.83 -5.55 6.63
N ASN A 255 -4.17 -4.42 6.38
CA ASN A 255 -4.73 -3.24 5.73
C ASN A 255 -5.89 -2.55 6.50
N GLU A 256 -5.96 -2.72 7.83
CA GLU A 256 -6.89 -1.98 8.68
C GLU A 256 -6.59 -0.47 8.65
N VAL A 257 -7.62 0.34 8.40
CA VAL A 257 -7.52 1.81 8.42
C VAL A 257 -7.52 2.27 9.88
N PRO A 258 -6.51 3.04 10.33
CA PRO A 258 -6.47 3.55 11.70
C PRO A 258 -7.72 4.37 12.04
N LEU A 259 -8.25 4.20 13.26
CA LEU A 259 -9.48 4.84 13.70
C LEU A 259 -9.48 6.38 13.54
N ASN A 260 -8.33 7.03 13.74
CA ASN A 260 -8.21 8.48 13.52
C ASN A 260 -8.39 8.85 12.04
N VAL A 261 -7.89 8.03 11.11
CA VAL A 261 -8.09 8.22 9.67
C VAL A 261 -9.54 7.99 9.30
N GLU A 262 -10.17 6.95 9.85
CA GLU A 262 -11.59 6.69 9.63
C GLU A 262 -12.47 7.86 10.11
N GLN A 263 -12.14 8.45 11.26
CA GLN A 263 -12.85 9.62 11.82
C GLN A 263 -12.67 10.88 10.97
N GLU A 264 -11.49 11.11 10.41
CA GLU A 264 -11.25 12.21 9.47
C GLU A 264 -12.04 11.99 8.17
N ALA A 265 -11.96 10.79 7.59
CA ALA A 265 -12.67 10.45 6.36
C ALA A 265 -14.20 10.58 6.53
N ASP A 266 -14.73 10.11 7.66
CA ASP A 266 -16.13 10.27 8.05
C ASP A 266 -16.53 11.76 8.14
N TYR A 267 -15.72 12.58 8.81
CA TYR A 267 -15.97 14.01 8.95
C TYR A 267 -15.99 14.73 7.60
N PHE A 268 -15.01 14.48 6.73
CA PHE A 268 -14.96 15.12 5.41
C PHE A 268 -16.06 14.62 4.47
N ALA A 269 -16.38 13.32 4.51
CA ALA A 269 -17.49 12.75 3.74
C ALA A 269 -18.82 13.37 4.16
N LEU A 270 -19.10 13.48 5.47
CA LEU A 270 -20.30 14.17 5.96
C LEU A 270 -20.33 15.64 5.53
N LYS A 271 -19.19 16.33 5.57
CA LYS A 271 -19.11 17.72 5.10
C LYS A 271 -19.45 17.85 3.62
N ASP A 272 -18.99 16.95 2.76
CA ASP A 272 -19.32 16.96 1.34
C ASP A 272 -20.81 16.71 1.12
N ILE A 273 -21.37 15.68 1.75
CA ILE A 273 -22.79 15.37 1.66
C ILE A 273 -23.65 16.55 2.14
N VAL A 274 -23.26 17.19 3.25
CA VAL A 274 -23.95 18.39 3.75
C VAL A 274 -23.78 19.57 2.80
N SER A 275 -22.59 19.76 2.22
CA SER A 275 -22.32 20.85 1.27
C SER A 275 -23.18 20.71 0.02
N TRP A 276 -23.22 19.51 -0.57
CA TRP A 276 -23.97 19.22 -1.79
C TRP A 276 -25.48 19.29 -1.60
N ASN A 277 -25.98 18.74 -0.49
CA ASN A 277 -27.42 18.59 -0.29
C ASN A 277 -28.04 19.75 0.50
N TYR A 278 -27.30 20.41 1.38
CA TYR A 278 -27.82 21.40 2.34
C TYR A 278 -27.02 22.72 2.39
N GLY A 279 -25.90 22.84 1.67
CA GLY A 279 -25.19 24.11 1.45
C GLY A 279 -24.42 24.63 2.67
N GLY A 280 -24.78 25.83 3.15
CA GLY A 280 -23.96 26.63 4.07
C GLY A 280 -23.62 25.98 5.41
N ALA A 281 -24.37 24.96 5.85
CA ALA A 281 -24.09 24.22 7.07
C ALA A 281 -22.74 23.48 7.05
N ALA A 282 -22.22 23.14 5.86
CA ALA A 282 -20.88 22.58 5.73
C ALA A 282 -19.75 23.59 6.08
N ARG A 283 -20.06 24.89 6.18
CA ARG A 283 -19.08 25.93 6.54
C ARG A 283 -18.91 26.10 8.05
N LEU A 284 -19.69 25.39 8.86
CA LEU A 284 -19.54 25.40 10.31
C LEU A 284 -18.14 24.93 10.72
N ALA A 285 -17.58 25.54 11.76
CA ALA A 285 -16.37 25.05 12.40
C ALA A 285 -16.60 23.63 12.94
N ARG A 286 -15.55 22.81 12.97
CA ARG A 286 -15.62 21.38 13.28
C ARG A 286 -16.45 21.05 14.54
N PRO A 287 -16.29 21.73 15.70
CA PRO A 287 -17.10 21.43 16.88
C PRO A 287 -18.59 21.69 16.67
N ALA A 288 -18.94 22.78 15.98
CA ALA A 288 -20.32 23.13 15.69
C ALA A 288 -20.94 22.18 14.65
N PHE A 289 -20.17 21.75 13.66
CA PHE A 289 -20.60 20.76 12.68
C PHE A 289 -20.88 19.39 13.33
N ILE A 290 -19.97 18.90 14.17
CA ILE A 290 -20.14 17.64 14.90
C ILE A 290 -21.38 17.73 15.81
N SER A 291 -21.55 18.84 16.53
CA SER A 291 -22.73 19.07 17.36
C SER A 291 -24.03 19.05 16.54
N LEU A 292 -24.04 19.65 15.35
CA LEU A 292 -25.19 19.61 14.43
C LEU A 292 -25.50 18.19 13.96
N MET A 293 -24.48 17.41 13.60
CA MET A 293 -24.65 16.01 13.17
C MET A 293 -25.18 15.10 14.27
N ALA A 294 -24.92 15.44 15.54
CA ALA A 294 -25.41 14.70 16.70
C ALA A 294 -26.88 14.99 17.08
N ARG A 295 -27.52 16.02 16.48
CA ARG A 295 -28.93 16.34 16.72
C ARG A 295 -29.86 15.40 15.97
N ASN A 296 -31.13 15.33 16.38
CA ASN A 296 -32.15 14.61 15.60
C ASN A 296 -32.27 15.25 14.20
N PHE A 297 -32.55 14.44 13.18
CA PHE A 297 -32.68 14.90 11.80
C PHE A 297 -33.73 16.02 11.63
N GLY A 298 -34.83 16.00 12.39
CA GLY A 298 -35.82 17.08 12.35
C GLY A 298 -35.25 18.45 12.78
N ASP A 299 -34.39 18.47 13.80
CA ASP A 299 -33.70 19.69 14.25
C ASP A 299 -32.68 20.16 13.22
N PHE A 300 -32.03 19.23 12.52
CA PHE A 300 -31.13 19.51 11.41
C PHE A 300 -31.89 20.15 10.24
N GLU A 301 -33.01 19.56 9.80
CA GLU A 301 -33.85 20.13 8.74
C GLU A 301 -34.37 21.51 9.12
N TYR A 302 -34.84 21.69 10.35
CA TYR A 302 -35.27 22.98 10.87
C TYR A 302 -34.12 24.01 10.85
N PHE A 303 -32.90 23.63 11.28
CA PHE A 303 -31.72 24.49 11.21
C PHE A 303 -31.38 24.91 9.78
N ILE A 304 -31.44 23.99 8.81
CA ILE A 304 -31.23 24.30 7.39
C ILE A 304 -32.33 25.23 6.84
N GLN A 305 -33.58 25.01 7.23
CA GLN A 305 -34.73 25.77 6.74
C GLN A 305 -34.82 27.19 7.33
N THR A 306 -34.33 27.40 8.55
CA THR A 306 -34.37 28.68 9.29
C THR A 306 -33.05 29.46 9.26
N GLY A 307 -31.95 28.83 8.83
CA GLY A 307 -30.69 29.53 8.54
C GLY A 307 -30.84 30.54 7.39
N PRO A 308 -29.92 31.51 7.23
CA PRO A 308 -30.05 32.55 6.22
C PRO A 308 -30.13 31.97 4.80
N LYS A 309 -31.36 31.87 4.27
CA LYS A 309 -31.63 31.53 2.88
C LYS A 309 -31.21 32.72 2.01
N HIS A 310 -30.29 32.52 1.06
CA HIS A 310 -30.54 32.69 -0.38
C HIS A 310 -29.28 32.80 -1.29
N ARG A 311 -29.42 32.22 -2.49
CA ARG A 311 -28.83 32.63 -3.80
C ARG A 311 -27.34 32.39 -4.08
N ALA A 312 -26.84 31.17 -3.86
CA ALA A 312 -25.59 30.74 -4.50
C ALA A 312 -25.71 29.44 -5.31
N ARG A 313 -26.61 28.52 -4.90
CA ARG A 313 -26.74 27.18 -5.51
C ARG A 313 -27.19 27.20 -6.97
N ASP A 314 -28.29 27.89 -7.31
CA ASP A 314 -28.80 27.87 -8.69
C ASP A 314 -27.90 28.61 -9.71
N TRP A 315 -27.09 29.56 -9.23
CA TRP A 315 -26.17 30.31 -10.07
C TRP A 315 -24.85 29.55 -10.32
N LEU A 316 -24.30 28.88 -9.31
CA LEU A 316 -23.09 28.06 -9.46
C LEU A 316 -23.35 26.81 -10.32
N TYR A 317 -24.47 26.12 -10.09
CA TYR A 317 -24.82 24.89 -10.83
C TYR A 317 -25.05 25.12 -12.33
N ARG A 318 -25.54 26.30 -12.73
CA ARG A 318 -25.75 26.64 -14.17
C ARG A 318 -24.53 27.21 -14.86
N ARG A 319 -23.58 27.80 -14.12
CA ARG A 319 -22.43 28.53 -14.70
C ARG A 319 -21.13 27.71 -14.72
N LEU A 320 -20.99 26.75 -13.80
CA LEU A 320 -19.90 25.79 -13.82
C LEU A 320 -20.44 24.50 -14.44
N ARG A 321 -20.31 24.34 -15.76
CA ARG A 321 -20.24 22.99 -16.32
C ARG A 321 -19.00 22.36 -15.71
N TRP A 322 -19.19 21.49 -14.73
CA TRP A 322 -18.11 20.80 -14.03
C TRP A 322 -17.31 19.97 -15.04
N GLN A 323 -16.22 20.54 -15.54
CA GLN A 323 -15.14 19.79 -16.15
C GLN A 323 -14.27 19.27 -15.02
N TRP A 324 -13.96 17.99 -15.09
CA TRP A 324 -13.03 17.31 -14.23
C TRP A 324 -11.71 18.10 -14.17
N VAL A 325 -11.44 18.73 -13.03
CA VAL A 325 -10.08 19.17 -12.71
C VAL A 325 -9.45 17.99 -11.99
N GLN A 326 -8.80 17.13 -12.77
CA GLN A 326 -7.69 16.33 -12.27
C GLN A 326 -6.73 17.31 -11.57
N PRO A 327 -6.28 17.06 -10.34
CA PRO A 327 -5.22 17.88 -9.77
C PRO A 327 -4.03 17.78 -10.74
N GLU A 328 -3.57 18.92 -11.25
CA GLU A 328 -2.28 18.99 -11.94
C GLU A 328 -1.23 18.52 -10.94
N ILE A 329 -0.85 17.25 -11.06
CA ILE A 329 0.40 16.76 -10.52
C ILE A 329 1.46 17.61 -11.20
N ALA A 330 2.07 18.50 -10.42
CA ALA A 330 3.18 19.32 -10.88
C ALA A 330 4.16 18.43 -11.64
N ASP A 331 4.50 18.89 -12.84
CA ASP A 331 5.37 18.30 -13.85
C ASP A 331 6.79 18.08 -13.30
N THR A 332 6.89 17.19 -12.33
CA THR A 332 8.13 16.57 -11.89
C THR A 332 8.28 15.39 -12.80
N ALA A 333 9.23 15.46 -13.73
CA ALA A 333 9.60 14.36 -14.59
C ALA A 333 9.94 13.14 -13.72
N LEU A 334 8.94 12.31 -13.44
CA LEU A 334 9.09 11.04 -12.77
C LEU A 334 10.03 10.21 -13.62
N ALA A 335 11.21 9.94 -13.08
CA ALA A 335 12.17 9.06 -13.71
C ALA A 335 11.47 7.74 -14.07
N LYS A 336 11.61 7.31 -15.32
CA LYS A 336 10.98 6.09 -15.84
C LYS A 336 11.21 4.92 -14.86
N PRO A 337 10.16 4.23 -14.39
CA PRO A 337 10.33 3.12 -13.47
C PRO A 337 11.04 1.96 -14.18
N SER A 338 12.11 1.48 -13.58
CA SER A 338 12.77 0.24 -13.97
C SER A 338 11.86 -0.94 -13.63
N VAL A 339 11.58 -1.79 -14.63
CA VAL A 339 10.89 -3.08 -14.48
C VAL A 339 11.72 -3.98 -13.55
N ASN A 340 11.22 -4.29 -12.35
CA ASN A 340 11.80 -5.31 -11.48
C ASN A 340 11.00 -6.60 -11.60
N VAL A 341 11.60 -7.60 -12.24
CA VAL A 341 11.38 -9.03 -11.94
C VAL A 341 11.51 -9.21 -10.42
N PRO A 342 10.80 -10.14 -9.73
CA PRO A 342 11.05 -10.43 -8.32
C PRO A 342 12.55 -10.73 -8.13
N ARG A 343 13.25 -9.75 -7.54
CA ARG A 343 14.68 -9.82 -7.28
C ARG A 343 14.87 -10.45 -5.93
N ALA A 344 15.88 -11.31 -5.81
CA ALA A 344 16.37 -11.72 -4.51
C ALA A 344 16.70 -10.48 -3.66
N LYS A 345 16.54 -10.58 -2.35
CA LYS A 345 16.73 -9.46 -1.43
C LYS A 345 18.10 -9.52 -0.77
N LEU A 346 18.67 -8.35 -0.53
CA LEU A 346 19.81 -8.15 0.35
C LEU A 346 19.33 -7.38 1.57
N TYR A 347 19.23 -8.07 2.70
CA TYR A 347 18.88 -7.48 3.98
C TYR A 347 20.16 -6.99 4.67
N ILE A 348 20.25 -5.69 4.91
CA ILE A 348 21.36 -5.06 5.64
C ILE A 348 20.93 -4.63 7.03
N ASP A 349 21.26 -5.45 8.02
CA ASP A 349 21.02 -5.24 9.44
C ASP A 349 22.16 -4.41 10.04
N ALA A 350 21.96 -3.10 9.95
CA ALA A 350 22.97 -2.09 10.22
C ALA A 350 23.04 -1.75 11.71
N GLN A 351 24.21 -1.97 12.31
CA GLN A 351 24.40 -1.92 13.76
C GLN A 351 25.23 -0.70 14.23
N HIS A 352 25.14 -0.39 15.53
CA HIS A 352 25.85 0.71 16.22
C HIS A 352 25.39 2.13 15.79
N GLY A 353 26.25 3.14 15.93
CA GLY A 353 25.88 4.54 15.67
C GLY A 353 25.71 4.89 14.20
N LEU A 354 25.07 6.04 13.92
CA LEU A 354 24.69 6.53 12.59
C LEU A 354 25.76 6.30 11.49
N GLY A 355 26.99 6.79 11.70
CA GLY A 355 28.05 6.66 10.69
C GLY A 355 28.52 5.22 10.45
N ASN A 356 28.36 4.31 11.40
CA ASN A 356 28.62 2.88 11.18
C ASN A 356 27.49 2.28 10.34
N ARG A 357 26.24 2.57 10.71
CA ARG A 357 25.07 2.08 9.99
C ARG A 357 25.07 2.51 8.53
N LEU A 358 25.33 3.80 8.28
CA LEU A 358 25.36 4.35 6.92
C LEU A 358 26.45 3.69 6.06
N ARG A 359 27.65 3.43 6.60
CA ARG A 359 28.71 2.73 5.86
C ARG A 359 28.35 1.28 5.54
N ALA A 360 27.75 0.57 6.51
CA ALA A 360 27.24 -0.78 6.29
C ALA A 360 26.17 -0.79 5.19
N ILE A 361 25.18 0.10 5.28
CA ILE A 361 24.10 0.26 4.29
C ILE A 361 24.68 0.58 2.91
N ALA A 362 25.62 1.52 2.82
CA ALA A 362 26.25 1.89 1.55
C ALA A 362 26.94 0.70 0.87
N SER A 363 27.63 -0.14 1.65
CA SER A 363 28.23 -1.36 1.11
C SER A 363 27.19 -2.39 0.67
N GLY A 364 26.13 -2.59 1.47
CA GLY A 364 25.01 -3.45 1.11
C GLY A 364 24.30 -2.97 -0.16
N ALA A 365 24.13 -1.66 -0.33
CA ALA A 365 23.54 -1.05 -1.50
C ALA A 365 24.39 -1.25 -2.76
N ALA A 366 25.72 -1.12 -2.65
CA ALA A 366 26.65 -1.38 -3.74
C ALA A 366 26.55 -2.83 -4.21
N ILE A 367 26.55 -3.78 -3.27
CA ILE A 367 26.43 -5.21 -3.53
C ILE A 367 25.05 -5.55 -4.11
N ALA A 368 23.97 -5.03 -3.54
CA ALA A 368 22.61 -5.28 -4.01
C ALA A 368 22.45 -4.83 -5.45
N ARG A 369 22.96 -3.63 -5.78
CA ARG A 369 22.98 -3.10 -7.14
C ARG A 369 23.79 -3.98 -8.10
N ALA A 370 24.99 -4.38 -7.71
CA ALA A 370 25.90 -5.17 -8.56
C ALA A 370 25.40 -6.61 -8.80
N THR A 371 24.58 -7.13 -7.90
CA THR A 371 24.06 -8.50 -7.96
C THR A 371 22.57 -8.58 -8.29
N GLU A 372 22.00 -7.48 -8.76
CA GLU A 372 20.58 -7.35 -9.13
C GLU A 372 19.61 -7.78 -8.03
N ARG A 373 19.94 -7.46 -6.78
CA ARG A 373 19.08 -7.65 -5.61
C ARG A 373 18.31 -6.39 -5.23
N GLU A 374 17.17 -6.58 -4.60
CA GLU A 374 16.49 -5.50 -3.87
C GLU A 374 17.19 -5.26 -2.53
N LEU A 375 17.56 -4.02 -2.23
CA LEU A 375 18.10 -3.65 -0.92
C LEU A 375 16.96 -3.48 0.09
N VAL A 376 17.06 -4.17 1.23
CA VAL A 376 16.18 -3.96 2.38
C VAL A 376 17.03 -3.53 3.57
N ILE A 377 16.82 -2.31 4.05
CA ILE A 377 17.54 -1.78 5.21
C ILE A 377 16.83 -2.25 6.48
N ILE A 378 17.55 -2.88 7.40
CA ILE A 378 17.03 -3.16 8.74
C ILE A 378 17.63 -2.13 9.69
N TRP A 379 16.77 -1.29 10.24
CA TRP A 379 17.10 -0.18 11.13
C TRP A 379 16.26 -0.27 12.39
N GLU A 380 16.79 -0.94 13.40
CA GLU A 380 16.19 -0.97 14.73
C GLU A 380 16.68 0.22 15.56
N PRO A 381 15.77 1.08 16.08
CA PRO A 381 16.15 2.12 17.03
C PRO A 381 16.76 1.48 18.28
N ASP A 382 17.97 1.88 18.63
CA ASP A 382 18.69 1.37 19.79
C ASP A 382 19.41 2.51 20.51
N ALA A 383 20.10 2.19 21.62
CA ALA A 383 20.86 3.17 22.39
C ALA A 383 21.97 3.89 21.60
N HIS A 384 22.35 3.40 20.41
CA HIS A 384 23.32 4.08 19.55
C HIS A 384 22.66 5.05 18.58
N CYS A 385 21.39 4.83 18.22
CA CYS A 385 20.63 5.64 17.30
C CYS A 385 19.13 5.53 17.64
N GLU A 386 18.68 6.35 18.60
CA GLU A 386 17.33 6.34 19.18
C GLU A 386 16.27 7.00 18.27
N CYS A 387 16.31 6.68 16.98
CA CYS A 387 15.38 7.21 15.98
C CYS A 387 15.09 6.15 14.91
N HIS A 388 13.99 6.31 14.20
CA HIS A 388 13.71 5.55 12.99
C HIS A 388 14.52 6.10 11.82
N PHE A 389 14.75 5.29 10.79
CA PHE A 389 15.47 5.72 9.59
C PHE A 389 14.77 6.91 8.90
N GLY A 390 13.42 6.89 8.88
CA GLY A 390 12.58 7.95 8.31
C GLY A 390 12.63 9.27 9.08
N ASP A 391 13.11 9.28 10.32
CA ASP A 391 13.34 10.52 11.08
C ASP A 391 14.60 11.25 10.58
N LEU A 392 15.47 10.55 9.84
CA LEU A 392 16.74 11.07 9.34
C LEU A 392 16.71 11.30 7.82
N PHE A 393 16.10 10.38 7.06
CA PHE A 393 16.16 10.38 5.60
C PHE A 393 14.79 10.14 4.95
N ASP A 394 14.52 10.89 3.89
CA ASP A 394 13.46 10.64 2.92
C ASP A 394 13.95 9.58 1.92
N HIS A 395 13.45 8.34 2.08
CA HIS A 395 13.94 7.17 1.36
C HIS A 395 12.79 6.29 0.86
N ASP A 396 12.74 6.11 -0.46
CA ASP A 396 11.70 5.34 -1.16
C ASP A 396 11.91 3.80 -1.10
N GLY A 397 13.05 3.34 -0.56
CA GLY A 397 13.37 1.91 -0.47
C GLY A 397 12.83 1.22 0.78
N ALA A 398 12.89 -0.11 0.78
CA ALA A 398 12.36 -0.91 1.88
C ALA A 398 13.21 -0.75 3.16
N VAL A 399 12.55 -0.36 4.26
CA VAL A 399 13.15 -0.27 5.59
C VAL A 399 12.33 -1.06 6.61
N MET A 400 12.98 -1.93 7.37
CA MET A 400 12.38 -2.71 8.45
C MET A 400 12.88 -2.19 9.80
N ALA A 401 11.95 -1.94 10.72
CA ALA A 401 12.28 -1.38 12.04
C ALA A 401 12.75 -2.44 13.07
N ARG A 402 12.81 -3.72 12.70
CA ARG A 402 13.14 -4.83 13.61
C ARG A 402 14.08 -5.83 12.94
N SER A 403 15.12 -6.21 13.65
CA SER A 403 15.99 -7.33 13.25
C SER A 403 15.25 -8.65 13.28
N PHE A 404 15.60 -9.53 12.34
CA PHE A 404 15.17 -10.93 12.34
C PHE A 404 16.35 -11.90 12.16
N ALA A 405 17.56 -11.46 12.57
CA ALA A 405 18.79 -12.23 12.42
C ALA A 405 18.70 -13.68 12.93
N GLY A 406 18.00 -13.91 14.06
CA GLY A 406 17.77 -15.25 14.60
C GLY A 406 16.94 -16.15 13.68
N MET A 407 15.88 -15.61 13.07
CA MET A 407 15.05 -16.32 12.10
C MET A 407 15.80 -16.57 10.79
N ALA A 408 16.53 -15.57 10.29
CA ALA A 408 17.34 -15.71 9.08
C ALA A 408 18.37 -16.85 9.24
N ALA A 409 19.05 -16.91 10.40
CA ALA A 409 19.99 -17.97 10.71
C ALA A 409 19.32 -19.35 10.87
N SER A 410 18.10 -19.43 11.44
CA SER A 410 17.42 -20.72 11.67
C SER A 410 16.73 -21.29 10.43
N CYS A 411 16.33 -20.45 9.48
CA CYS A 411 15.65 -20.86 8.24
C CYS A 411 16.61 -21.20 7.08
N GLY A 412 17.93 -21.18 7.32
CA GLY A 412 18.93 -21.55 6.31
C GLY A 412 19.16 -20.51 5.21
N MET A 413 18.77 -19.25 5.45
CA MET A 413 19.11 -18.12 4.57
C MET A 413 20.62 -17.92 4.52
N ASP A 414 21.16 -17.43 3.40
CA ASP A 414 22.57 -17.06 3.31
C ASP A 414 22.84 -15.88 4.26
N PHE A 415 23.60 -16.13 5.33
CA PHE A 415 23.69 -15.25 6.50
C PHE A 415 25.16 -14.99 6.88
N VAL A 416 25.50 -13.71 7.09
CA VAL A 416 26.78 -13.29 7.66
C VAL A 416 26.57 -12.32 8.81
N THR A 417 27.39 -12.46 9.85
CA THR A 417 27.54 -11.44 10.90
C THR A 417 29.00 -11.06 11.10
N TYR A 418 29.25 -9.75 11.20
CA TYR A 418 30.54 -9.17 11.57
C TYR A 418 30.54 -8.64 13.01
N MET A 419 29.48 -8.91 13.78
CA MET A 419 29.34 -8.44 15.16
C MET A 419 30.18 -9.32 16.07
N GLU A 420 31.26 -8.79 16.64
CA GLU A 420 32.38 -9.59 17.20
C GLU A 420 31.99 -10.59 18.31
N LEU A 421 30.89 -10.33 19.01
CA LEU A 421 30.39 -11.14 20.12
C LEU A 421 29.33 -12.17 19.71
N GLU A 422 28.85 -12.12 18.47
CA GLU A 422 27.84 -13.05 17.99
C GLU A 422 28.46 -14.40 17.58
N PRO A 423 27.72 -15.51 17.75
CA PRO A 423 28.13 -16.81 17.25
C PRO A 423 28.41 -16.76 15.74
N ASN A 424 29.46 -17.47 15.28
CA ASN A 424 29.87 -17.53 13.87
C ASN A 424 30.30 -16.19 13.26
N SER A 425 30.55 -15.16 14.07
CA SER A 425 31.06 -13.87 13.61
C SER A 425 32.46 -13.97 13.04
N SER A 426 32.63 -13.40 11.85
CA SER A 426 33.93 -13.35 11.17
C SER A 426 34.06 -12.01 10.46
N LYS A 427 34.56 -11.03 11.21
CA LYS A 427 34.81 -9.69 10.68
C LYS A 427 35.74 -9.77 9.46
N ASP A 428 35.41 -8.99 8.43
CA ASP A 428 36.13 -8.90 7.16
C ASP A 428 36.16 -10.22 6.35
N LYS A 429 35.37 -11.24 6.74
CA LYS A 429 35.21 -12.46 5.96
C LYS A 429 34.59 -12.12 4.62
N ARG A 430 35.28 -12.46 3.53
CA ARG A 430 34.76 -12.27 2.17
C ARG A 430 33.40 -12.93 2.02
N ILE A 431 32.41 -12.18 1.56
CA ILE A 431 31.07 -12.70 1.30
C ILE A 431 31.03 -13.37 -0.07
N HIS A 432 30.25 -14.45 -0.17
CA HIS A 432 30.03 -15.19 -1.39
C HIS A 432 28.53 -15.39 -1.56
N LEU A 433 27.93 -14.60 -2.43
CA LEU A 433 26.48 -14.58 -2.64
C LEU A 433 26.09 -15.72 -3.59
N ARG A 434 25.07 -16.50 -3.20
CA ARG A 434 24.47 -17.51 -4.09
C ARG A 434 23.58 -16.82 -5.12
N ASN A 435 23.60 -17.23 -6.39
CA ASN A 435 22.81 -16.54 -7.43
C ASN A 435 21.31 -16.68 -7.20
N GLY A 436 20.58 -15.56 -7.23
CA GLY A 436 19.12 -15.55 -7.12
C GLY A 436 18.55 -15.87 -5.73
N GLU A 437 19.39 -16.01 -4.70
CA GLU A 437 18.95 -16.24 -3.31
C GLU A 437 19.03 -14.95 -2.47
N ASP A 438 18.13 -14.85 -1.50
CA ASP A 438 18.14 -13.82 -0.47
C ASP A 438 19.39 -13.91 0.40
N PHE A 439 19.92 -12.76 0.80
CA PHE A 439 21.12 -12.65 1.63
C PHE A 439 20.87 -11.73 2.82
N TYR A 440 21.33 -12.14 4.00
CA TYR A 440 21.23 -11.36 5.23
C TYR A 440 22.62 -11.03 5.79
N ALA A 441 22.87 -9.76 6.03
CA ALA A 441 24.10 -9.27 6.62
C ALA A 441 23.84 -8.44 7.87
N ARG A 442 24.37 -8.88 9.02
CA ARG A 442 24.37 -8.11 10.28
C ARG A 442 25.74 -7.52 10.56
N THR A 443 25.86 -6.20 10.50
CA THR A 443 27.18 -5.56 10.56
C THR A 443 27.14 -4.08 10.94
N ALA A 444 28.19 -3.63 11.63
CA ALA A 444 28.51 -2.21 11.85
C ALA A 444 29.66 -1.72 10.93
N TYR A 445 30.06 -2.55 9.97
CA TYR A 445 31.22 -2.38 9.11
C TYR A 445 30.84 -2.62 7.64
N VAL A 446 31.65 -2.07 6.73
CA VAL A 446 31.57 -2.33 5.29
C VAL A 446 31.73 -3.83 5.02
N LEU A 447 30.88 -4.38 4.16
CA LEU A 447 30.95 -5.78 3.73
C LEU A 447 32.14 -6.03 2.82
N ASN A 448 32.88 -7.12 3.06
CA ASN A 448 34.00 -7.49 2.20
C ASN A 448 33.50 -8.25 0.95
N SER A 449 33.25 -7.50 -0.12
CA SER A 449 32.79 -8.02 -1.41
C SER A 449 33.55 -7.33 -2.55
N PRO A 450 33.98 -8.04 -3.61
CA PRO A 450 34.58 -7.38 -4.79
C PRO A 450 33.63 -6.44 -5.54
N GLU A 451 32.33 -6.50 -5.24
CA GLU A 451 31.25 -5.68 -5.78
C GLU A 451 31.03 -4.37 -5.02
N SER A 452 31.70 -4.18 -3.88
CA SER A 452 31.65 -2.95 -3.10
C SER A 452 33.00 -2.23 -3.16
N ASP A 453 32.96 -0.94 -3.47
CA ASP A 453 34.12 -0.06 -3.37
C ASP A 453 33.71 1.32 -2.86
N CYS A 454 34.70 2.06 -2.34
CA CYS A 454 34.47 3.35 -1.67
C CYS A 454 33.78 4.39 -2.57
N ARG A 455 33.95 4.32 -3.90
CA ARG A 455 33.31 5.26 -4.82
C ARG A 455 31.81 4.97 -4.90
N VAL A 456 31.43 3.71 -5.14
CA VAL A 456 30.01 3.33 -5.25
C VAL A 456 29.27 3.49 -3.91
N GLU A 457 29.94 3.19 -2.81
CA GLU A 457 29.42 3.44 -1.46
C GLU A 457 29.13 4.92 -1.22
N ASN A 458 30.07 5.81 -1.57
CA ASN A 458 29.88 7.25 -1.44
C ASN A 458 28.78 7.78 -2.37
N ASP A 459 28.67 7.26 -3.59
CA ASP A 459 27.59 7.62 -4.52
C ASP A 459 26.21 7.31 -3.92
N PHE A 460 26.07 6.20 -3.18
CA PHE A 460 24.84 5.89 -2.46
C PHE A 460 24.57 6.90 -1.33
N LEU A 461 25.59 7.16 -0.49
CA LEU A 461 25.47 8.09 0.64
C LEU A 461 25.08 9.49 0.20
N GLN A 462 25.65 10.00 -0.90
CA GLN A 462 25.34 11.32 -1.44
C GLN A 462 23.94 11.43 -2.03
N ARG A 463 23.28 10.30 -2.33
CA ARG A 463 21.90 10.26 -2.84
C ARG A 463 20.86 10.18 -1.73
N LEU A 464 21.25 9.84 -0.50
CA LEU A 464 20.33 9.89 0.63
C LEU A 464 19.88 11.33 0.85
N LYS A 465 18.57 11.55 0.89
CA LYS A 465 17.98 12.87 1.12
C LYS A 465 17.67 12.99 2.60
N PRO A 466 18.35 13.86 3.36
CA PRO A 466 17.96 14.10 4.75
C PRO A 466 16.56 14.73 4.80
N VAL A 467 15.77 14.43 5.83
CA VAL A 467 14.46 15.09 6.01
C VAL A 467 14.65 16.58 6.34
N GLU A 468 13.60 17.38 6.15
CA GLU A 468 13.62 18.84 6.37
C GLU A 468 14.20 19.23 7.74
N ALA A 469 13.78 18.55 8.80
CA ALA A 469 14.28 18.81 10.16
C ALA A 469 15.81 18.62 10.30
N VAL A 470 16.39 17.64 9.59
CA VAL A 470 17.85 17.42 9.58
C VAL A 470 18.53 18.49 8.73
N GLN A 471 17.95 18.86 7.59
CA GLN A 471 18.48 19.93 6.75
C GLN A 471 18.50 21.27 7.48
N ASP A 472 17.44 21.60 8.22
CA ASP A 472 17.34 22.81 9.04
C ASP A 472 18.41 22.83 10.13
N LEU A 473 18.59 21.69 10.83
CA LEU A 473 19.63 21.55 11.85
C LEU A 473 21.03 21.77 11.27
N VAL A 474 21.34 21.15 10.12
CA VAL A 474 22.65 21.32 9.46
C VAL A 474 22.83 22.75 8.95
N SER A 475 21.78 23.35 8.40
CA SER A 475 21.80 24.73 7.88
C SER A 475 21.94 25.79 8.98
N SER A 476 21.61 25.44 10.23
CA SER A 476 21.85 26.30 11.39
C SER A 476 23.35 26.51 11.68
N VAL A 477 24.22 25.60 11.21
CA VAL A 477 25.66 25.73 11.35
C VAL A 477 26.19 26.65 10.26
N ARG A 478 26.94 27.69 10.65
CA ARG A 478 27.57 28.63 9.71
C ARG A 478 28.32 27.86 8.62
N SER A 479 28.10 28.26 7.37
CA SER A 479 28.83 27.75 6.20
C SER A 479 29.05 28.90 5.20
N PRO A 480 30.27 29.09 4.65
CA PRO A 480 31.47 28.28 4.88
C PRO A 480 32.10 28.51 6.26
N ASN A 481 32.81 27.49 6.76
CA ASN A 481 33.65 27.58 7.95
C ASN A 481 35.10 27.83 7.54
N ASP A 482 35.80 28.68 8.28
CA ASP A 482 37.23 28.91 8.10
C ASP A 482 38.05 27.66 8.49
N LEU A 483 37.57 26.91 9.49
CA LEU A 483 38.10 25.62 9.92
C LEU A 483 36.96 24.77 10.51
N ALA A 484 36.89 23.49 10.13
CA ALA A 484 35.96 22.53 10.70
C ALA A 484 36.72 21.29 11.21
N VAL A 485 36.40 20.83 12.41
CA VAL A 485 37.02 19.65 13.02
C VAL A 485 35.92 18.68 13.45
N HIS A 486 35.95 17.48 12.87
CA HIS A 486 35.09 16.39 13.31
C HIS A 486 35.89 15.45 14.22
N VAL A 487 35.57 15.48 15.52
CA VAL A 487 36.19 14.60 16.51
C VAL A 487 35.14 13.64 17.05
N ARG A 488 35.40 12.34 16.95
CA ARG A 488 34.55 11.34 17.57
C ARG A 488 34.70 11.42 19.09
N MET A 489 33.77 12.12 19.72
CA MET A 489 33.95 12.70 21.05
C MET A 489 33.61 11.80 22.25
N VAL A 490 33.05 10.61 22.03
CA VAL A 490 32.52 9.81 23.15
C VAL A 490 33.21 8.44 23.23
N GLY A 491 33.81 8.20 24.41
CA GLY A 491 34.30 6.90 24.86
C GLY A 491 35.61 6.95 25.66
N GLY A 492 35.85 5.89 26.43
CA GLY A 492 36.96 5.77 27.41
C GLY A 492 36.43 5.27 28.76
N GLU A 493 37.31 4.94 29.71
CA GLU A 493 36.91 4.32 31.00
C GLU A 493 35.82 5.11 31.74
N GLY A 494 35.87 6.45 31.70
CA GLY A 494 34.85 7.31 32.34
C GLY A 494 33.46 7.28 31.69
N PHE A 495 33.32 6.69 30.50
CA PHE A 495 32.08 6.65 29.73
C PHE A 495 31.48 5.24 29.63
N GLU A 496 32.11 4.21 30.22
CA GLU A 496 31.66 2.81 30.19
C GLU A 496 30.28 2.58 30.85
N HIS A 497 29.77 3.57 31.60
CA HIS A 497 28.42 3.57 32.15
C HIS A 497 27.33 3.76 31.08
N LEU A 498 27.69 4.23 29.88
CA LEU A 498 26.76 4.38 28.77
C LEU A 498 26.54 3.03 28.09
N PRO A 499 25.30 2.63 27.75
CA PRO A 499 25.00 1.32 27.15
C PRO A 499 25.77 1.01 25.86
N TYR A 500 26.17 2.03 25.11
CA TYR A 500 26.94 1.92 23.87
C TYR A 500 28.45 1.98 24.07
N GLU A 501 28.94 2.15 25.30
CA GLU A 501 30.36 2.21 25.69
C GLU A 501 30.77 1.08 26.65
N THR A 502 29.81 0.25 27.09
CA THR A 502 30.10 -0.88 27.98
C THR A 502 31.14 -1.82 27.36
N PRO A 503 32.09 -2.35 28.14
CA PRO A 503 33.01 -3.39 27.70
C PRO A 503 32.30 -4.62 27.12
N ASP A 504 31.03 -4.85 27.49
CA ASP A 504 30.21 -5.95 26.99
C ASP A 504 29.88 -5.86 25.50
N ASN A 505 30.20 -4.75 24.82
CA ASN A 505 30.02 -4.60 23.37
C ASN A 505 31.22 -5.10 22.55
N TRP A 506 32.36 -5.39 23.20
CA TRP A 506 33.60 -5.78 22.51
C TRP A 506 34.38 -6.87 23.23
N LYS A 507 35.25 -7.58 22.50
CA LYS A 507 36.26 -8.40 23.17
C LYS A 507 37.23 -7.50 23.94
N LYS A 508 37.76 -8.00 25.06
CA LYS A 508 38.73 -7.28 25.92
C LYS A 508 39.91 -6.68 25.16
N SER A 509 40.42 -7.36 24.13
CA SER A 509 41.52 -6.88 23.28
C SER A 509 41.11 -5.71 22.36
N SER A 510 39.91 -5.78 21.79
CA SER A 510 39.30 -4.71 20.97
C SER A 510 39.01 -3.48 21.84
N HIS A 511 38.44 -3.68 23.03
CA HIS A 511 38.17 -2.61 23.99
C HIS A 511 39.43 -1.81 24.34
N LYS A 512 40.52 -2.49 24.68
CA LYS A 512 41.82 -1.84 24.95
C LYS A 512 42.33 -0.99 23.79
N LYS A 513 42.20 -1.47 22.54
CA LYS A 513 42.60 -0.72 21.35
C LYS A 513 41.71 0.52 21.16
N ILE A 514 40.41 0.37 21.34
CA ILE A 514 39.44 1.47 21.22
C ILE A 514 39.76 2.56 22.25
N THR A 515 39.97 2.20 23.52
CA THR A 515 40.34 3.15 24.59
C THR A 515 41.66 3.85 24.29
N HIS A 516 42.67 3.14 23.78
CA HIS A 516 43.94 3.75 23.39
C HIS A 516 43.78 4.83 22.32
N TRP A 517 43.07 4.51 21.23
CA TRP A 517 42.91 5.44 20.10
C TRP A 517 41.99 6.61 20.43
N ARG A 518 40.91 6.40 21.18
CA ARG A 518 40.02 7.46 21.66
C ARG A 518 40.76 8.51 22.49
N ARG A 519 41.64 8.07 23.40
CA ARG A 519 42.47 8.99 24.19
C ARG A 519 43.39 9.84 23.30
N LYS A 520 43.97 9.25 22.25
CA LYS A 520 44.83 9.97 21.30
C LYS A 520 44.05 10.92 20.39
N SER A 521 42.83 10.54 19.99
CA SER A 521 41.96 11.35 19.14
C SER A 521 41.03 12.27 19.93
N HIS A 522 41.35 12.60 21.18
CA HIS A 522 40.54 13.51 21.98
C HIS A 522 40.64 14.94 21.43
N PHE A 523 39.53 15.69 21.44
CA PHE A 523 39.45 17.02 20.80
C PHE A 523 40.47 18.00 21.36
N SER A 524 40.80 17.90 22.66
CA SER A 524 41.81 18.75 23.31
C SER A 524 43.17 18.72 22.58
N ASN A 525 43.55 17.57 22.02
CA ASN A 525 44.81 17.45 21.28
C ASN A 525 44.77 18.20 19.94
N PHE A 526 43.61 18.22 19.29
CA PHE A 526 43.40 18.95 18.04
C PHE A 526 43.28 20.45 18.29
N ILE A 527 42.49 20.86 19.28
CA ILE A 527 42.34 22.27 19.68
C ILE A 527 43.69 22.87 20.07
N ALA A 528 44.48 22.18 20.91
CA ALA A 528 45.80 22.65 21.29
C ALA A 528 46.73 22.87 20.08
N ARG A 529 46.65 22.00 19.05
CA ARG A 529 47.43 22.17 17.83
C ARG A 529 46.91 23.30 16.94
N ILE A 530 45.59 23.48 16.87
CA ILE A 530 44.96 24.57 16.12
C ILE A 530 45.32 25.92 16.74
N ASP A 531 45.22 26.03 18.07
CA ASP A 531 45.59 27.25 18.80
C ASP A 531 47.07 27.58 18.61
N GLN A 532 47.94 26.56 18.60
CA GLN A 532 49.35 26.75 18.30
C GLN A 532 49.56 27.30 16.88
N LEU A 533 48.94 26.68 15.87
CA LEU A 533 49.05 27.11 14.47
C LEU A 533 48.51 28.53 14.27
N ALA A 534 47.37 28.86 14.88
CA ALA A 534 46.80 30.21 14.83
C ALA A 534 47.72 31.28 15.45
N GLY A 535 48.55 30.91 16.43
CA GLY A 535 49.57 31.77 17.01
C GLY A 535 50.85 31.90 16.16
N GLU A 536 51.10 30.98 15.23
CA GLU A 536 52.28 30.96 14.36
C GLU A 536 52.09 31.83 13.08
N GLY A 537 50.85 32.20 12.74
CA GLY A 537 50.48 32.93 11.52
C GLY A 537 50.06 31.99 10.41
#